data_AF-A0A978U828-F1
#
_entry.id   AF-A0A978U828-F1
#
_cell.length_a   1.000
_cell.length_b   1.000
_cell.length_c   1.000
_cell.angle_alpha   90.00
_cell.angle_beta   90.00
_cell.angle_gamma   90.00
#
_symmetry.space_group_name_H-M   'P 1'
#
loop_
_entity.id
_entity.type
_entity.pdbx_description
1 polymer ?
#
loop_
_entity_poly.entity_id
_entity_poly.type
_entity_poly.pdbx_seq_one_letter_code
_entity_poly.pdbx_strand_id
1 'polypeptide(L)'
;MIENGQWGVFLHRRAPKPEFGSTGAVVYHGTDAENKACDWILAWKNPYDKSQHKNTAYTEVREINHFYNDDNTWKRVRDGMKKFKLADKSNHYGCLSSVKIGEGRYSHFTAVLTLEKANENTR
;
A
#
# COMPACT_ATOMS: atom_id res chain seq x y z
N MET A 1 10.93 -13.77 -0.44
CA MET A 1 9.91 -14.07 0.59
C MET A 1 10.19 -13.14 1.77
N ILE A 2 9.16 -12.58 2.40
CA ILE A 2 9.29 -11.80 3.65
C ILE A 2 8.46 -12.58 4.67
N GLU A 3 9.11 -13.09 5.71
CA GLU A 3 8.44 -13.89 6.75
C GLU A 3 7.84 -13.00 7.86
N ASN A 4 7.00 -13.59 8.71
CA ASN A 4 6.42 -12.87 9.84
C ASN A 4 7.52 -12.32 10.75
N GLY A 5 7.41 -11.03 11.10
CA GLY A 5 8.42 -10.30 11.89
C GLY A 5 9.62 -9.78 11.08
N GLN A 6 9.73 -10.07 9.78
CA GLN A 6 10.79 -9.54 8.91
C GLN A 6 10.39 -8.22 8.25
N TRP A 7 11.40 -7.52 7.73
CA TRP A 7 11.25 -6.26 7.00
C TRP A 7 11.85 -6.35 5.61
N GLY A 8 11.13 -5.85 4.61
CA GLY A 8 11.65 -5.58 3.27
C GLY A 8 11.77 -4.07 3.04
N VAL A 9 12.82 -3.64 2.33
CA VAL A 9 13.06 -2.22 2.02
C VAL A 9 13.43 -2.09 0.54
N PHE A 10 12.85 -1.11 -0.13
CA PHE A 10 13.19 -0.76 -1.50
C PHE A 10 13.07 0.75 -1.72
N LEU A 11 13.67 1.24 -2.80
CA LEU A 11 13.59 2.64 -3.24
C LEU A 11 12.87 2.73 -4.58
N HIS A 12 11.77 3.46 -4.64
CA HIS A 12 11.11 3.82 -5.89
C HIS A 12 11.27 5.33 -6.16
N ARG A 13 11.93 5.67 -7.26
CA ARG A 13 12.16 7.07 -7.68
C ARG A 13 11.32 7.43 -8.90
N ARG A 14 11.09 8.72 -9.08
CA ARG A 14 10.53 9.25 -10.33
C ARG A 14 11.40 8.86 -11.53
N ALA A 15 10.78 8.73 -12.69
CA ALA A 15 11.48 8.70 -13.97
C ALA A 15 12.34 9.97 -14.14
N PRO A 16 13.39 9.95 -14.98
CA PRO A 16 14.30 11.08 -15.19
C PRO A 16 13.67 12.22 -16.01
N LYS A 17 12.40 12.56 -15.73
CA LYS A 17 11.67 13.68 -16.29
C LYS A 17 11.24 14.63 -15.15
N PRO A 18 11.48 15.94 -15.28
CA PRO A 18 11.26 16.90 -14.20
C PRO A 18 9.83 16.92 -13.66
N GLU A 19 8.85 16.72 -14.53
CA GLU A 19 7.41 16.84 -14.24
C GLU A 19 6.82 15.64 -13.47
N PHE A 20 7.55 14.53 -13.36
CA PHE A 20 7.02 13.30 -12.77
C PHE A 20 7.35 13.14 -11.29
N GLY A 21 6.34 12.74 -10.52
CA GLY A 21 6.52 12.24 -9.15
C GLY A 21 6.92 10.77 -9.12
N SER A 22 7.03 10.23 -7.90
CA SER A 22 7.12 8.78 -7.66
C SER A 22 5.73 8.24 -7.33
N THR A 23 5.15 7.47 -8.24
CA THR A 23 3.85 6.82 -8.04
C THR A 23 4.00 5.36 -8.42
N GLY A 24 3.51 4.45 -7.59
CA GLY A 24 3.61 3.02 -7.83
C GLY A 24 2.80 2.24 -6.82
N ALA A 25 2.79 0.92 -7.01
CA ALA A 25 2.21 -0.01 -6.07
C ALA A 25 2.96 -1.34 -6.09
N VAL A 26 2.85 -2.09 -5.01
CA VAL A 26 3.28 -3.49 -4.91
C VAL A 26 2.13 -4.32 -4.36
N VAL A 27 2.01 -5.56 -4.85
CA VAL A 27 1.05 -6.53 -4.33
C VAL A 27 1.84 -7.65 -3.64
N TYR A 28 1.53 -7.90 -2.38
CA TYR A 28 2.04 -9.04 -1.63
C TYR A 28 0.91 -10.07 -1.48
N HIS A 29 1.23 -11.32 -1.77
CA HIS A 29 0.35 -12.46 -1.51
C HIS A 29 0.86 -13.17 -0.25
N GLY A 30 -0.06 -13.52 0.64
CA GLY A 30 0.20 -14.44 1.75
C GLY A 30 -1.11 -14.98 2.29
N THR A 31 -1.13 -15.39 3.56
CA THR A 31 -2.27 -16.10 4.16
C THR A 31 -2.68 -15.52 5.50
N ASP A 32 -3.94 -15.70 5.86
CA ASP A 32 -4.45 -15.40 7.20
C ASP A 32 -4.08 -16.49 8.24
N ALA A 33 -4.62 -16.36 9.45
CA ALA A 33 -4.41 -17.32 10.55
C ALA A 33 -4.95 -18.73 10.26
N GLU A 34 -5.88 -18.86 9.31
CA GLU A 34 -6.55 -20.11 8.92
C GLU A 34 -5.93 -20.68 7.61
N ASN A 35 -4.78 -20.14 7.18
CA ASN A 35 -4.09 -20.47 5.93
C ASN A 35 -4.90 -20.12 4.66
N LYS A 36 -5.88 -19.22 4.76
CA LYS A 36 -6.61 -18.72 3.59
C LYS A 36 -5.82 -17.61 2.91
N ALA A 37 -5.65 -17.72 1.59
CA ALA A 37 -4.90 -16.76 0.80
C ALA A 37 -5.59 -15.39 0.70
N CYS A 38 -4.81 -14.32 0.77
CA CYS A 38 -5.23 -12.93 0.56
C CYS A 38 -4.13 -12.12 -0.13
N ASP A 39 -4.52 -11.08 -0.86
CA ASP A 39 -3.62 -10.12 -1.51
C ASP A 39 -3.67 -8.77 -0.78
N TRP A 40 -2.49 -8.25 -0.43
CA TRP A 40 -2.29 -6.90 0.10
C TRP A 40 -1.70 -6.00 -0.97
N ILE A 41 -2.42 -4.95 -1.39
CA ILE A 41 -1.83 -3.90 -2.22
C ILE A 41 -1.33 -2.74 -1.37
N LEU A 42 -0.13 -2.26 -1.67
CA LEU A 42 0.48 -1.09 -1.06
C LEU A 42 0.81 -0.11 -2.17
N ALA A 43 0.14 1.03 -2.18
CA ALA A 43 0.29 2.03 -3.21
C ALA A 43 0.69 3.39 -2.63
N TRP A 44 1.53 4.10 -3.37
CA TRP A 44 2.02 5.42 -3.00
C TRP A 44 1.91 6.39 -4.17
N LYS A 45 1.67 7.65 -3.82
CA LYS A 45 1.81 8.81 -4.71
C LYS A 45 2.65 9.86 -3.99
N ASN A 46 3.78 10.23 -4.58
CA ASN A 46 4.61 11.33 -4.14
C ASN A 46 4.83 12.27 -5.34
N PRO A 47 3.94 13.26 -5.54
CA PRO A 47 3.97 14.14 -6.71
C PRO A 47 5.20 15.06 -6.69
N TYR A 48 5.66 15.44 -7.88
CA TYR A 48 6.70 16.47 -8.01
C TYR A 48 6.18 17.84 -7.59
N ASP A 49 5.02 18.24 -8.14
CA ASP A 49 4.35 19.47 -7.77
C ASP A 49 3.63 19.34 -6.42
N LYS A 50 4.27 19.88 -5.38
CA LYS A 50 3.75 19.94 -4.02
C LYS A 50 2.78 21.11 -3.78
N SER A 51 2.68 22.05 -4.72
CA SER A 51 1.76 23.19 -4.59
C SER A 51 0.32 22.80 -4.89
N GLN A 52 0.11 21.86 -5.82
CA GLN A 52 -1.22 21.40 -6.23
C GLN A 52 -1.57 20.00 -5.74
N HIS A 53 -0.58 19.20 -5.34
CA HIS A 53 -0.80 17.81 -4.97
C HIS A 53 -0.07 17.44 -3.69
N LYS A 54 -0.68 16.53 -2.93
CA LYS A 54 -0.12 15.98 -1.69
C LYS A 54 0.31 14.54 -1.88
N ASN A 55 1.11 14.06 -0.94
CA ASN A 55 1.44 12.65 -0.86
C ASN A 55 0.18 11.84 -0.52
N THR A 56 0.10 10.63 -1.07
CA THR A 56 -0.96 9.70 -0.74
C THR A 56 -0.37 8.33 -0.47
N ALA A 57 -0.80 7.71 0.62
CA ALA A 57 -0.67 6.28 0.88
C ALA A 57 -2.05 5.63 0.70
N TYR A 58 -2.07 4.45 0.10
CA TYR A 58 -3.30 3.70 -0.14
C TYR A 58 -3.03 2.20 0.04
N THR A 59 -4.01 1.50 0.59
CA THR A 59 -3.94 0.05 0.71
C THR A 59 -5.32 -0.59 0.66
N GLU A 60 -5.37 -1.80 0.11
CA GLU A 60 -6.54 -2.66 0.17
C GLU A 60 -6.10 -4.10 0.41
N VAL A 61 -6.96 -4.84 1.09
CA VAL A 61 -6.88 -6.30 1.23
C VAL A 61 -8.00 -6.93 0.41
N ARG A 62 -7.65 -7.87 -0.47
CA ARG A 62 -8.58 -8.52 -1.40
C ARG A 62 -8.33 -10.01 -1.47
N GLU A 63 -9.26 -10.71 -2.10
CA GLU A 63 -9.09 -12.11 -2.48
C GLU A 63 -7.86 -12.30 -3.40
N ILE A 64 -7.31 -13.51 -3.40
CA ILE A 64 -6.18 -13.86 -4.25
C ILE A 64 -6.47 -13.56 -5.73
N ASN A 65 -5.46 -13.04 -6.43
CA ASN A 65 -5.49 -12.69 -7.85
C ASN A 65 -6.38 -11.49 -8.21
N HIS A 66 -6.95 -10.77 -7.24
CA HIS A 66 -7.81 -9.61 -7.50
C HIS A 66 -7.13 -8.54 -8.38
N PHE A 67 -5.80 -8.41 -8.27
CA PHE A 67 -5.01 -7.38 -8.96
C PHE A 67 -4.32 -7.86 -10.25
N TYR A 68 -4.45 -9.13 -10.63
CA TYR A 68 -3.59 -9.71 -11.66
C TYR A 68 -3.98 -9.41 -13.12
N ASN A 69 -5.27 -9.18 -13.45
CA ASN A 69 -5.69 -9.09 -14.86
C ASN A 69 -6.91 -8.17 -15.10
N ASP A 70 -7.10 -7.10 -14.33
CA ASP A 70 -8.22 -6.18 -14.53
C ASP A 70 -7.80 -4.70 -14.45
N ASP A 71 -7.93 -4.00 -15.58
CA ASP A 71 -7.69 -2.56 -15.68
C ASP A 71 -8.62 -1.74 -14.77
N ASN A 72 -9.83 -2.24 -14.48
CA ASN A 72 -10.75 -1.58 -13.57
C ASN A 72 -10.24 -1.60 -12.13
N THR A 73 -9.59 -2.69 -11.72
CA THR A 73 -8.93 -2.78 -10.42
C THR A 73 -7.83 -1.73 -10.30
N TRP A 74 -6.97 -1.59 -11.30
CA TRP A 74 -5.90 -0.59 -11.28
C TRP A 74 -6.42 0.85 -11.37
N LYS A 75 -7.54 1.08 -12.07
CA LYS A 75 -8.26 2.35 -12.06
C LYS A 75 -8.76 2.68 -10.65
N ARG A 76 -9.37 1.72 -9.96
CA ARG A 76 -9.82 1.87 -8.57
C ARG A 76 -8.68 2.26 -7.63
N VAL A 77 -7.54 1.56 -7.72
CA VAL A 77 -6.33 1.88 -6.92
C VAL A 77 -5.86 3.32 -7.19
N ARG A 78 -5.83 3.73 -8.47
CA ARG A 78 -5.47 5.10 -8.86
C ARG A 78 -6.44 6.14 -8.31
N ASP A 79 -7.74 5.85 -8.33
CA ASP A 79 -8.78 6.74 -7.80
C ASP A 79 -8.72 6.83 -6.27
N GLY A 80 -8.40 5.73 -5.58
CA GLY A 80 -8.09 5.71 -4.16
C GLY A 80 -6.97 6.69 -3.78
N MET A 81 -5.91 6.73 -4.59
CA MET A 81 -4.77 7.64 -4.38
C MET A 81 -5.07 9.14 -4.66
N LYS A 82 -6.22 9.48 -5.25
CA LYS A 82 -6.64 10.89 -5.45
C LYS A 82 -7.18 11.54 -4.19
N LYS A 83 -7.39 10.79 -3.10
CA LYS A 83 -7.95 11.29 -1.84
C LYS A 83 -6.97 12.08 -0.97
N PHE A 84 -5.69 12.17 -1.35
CA PHE A 84 -4.64 12.94 -0.64
C PHE A 84 -4.51 12.58 0.85
N LYS A 85 -4.56 11.29 1.17
CA LYS A 85 -4.43 10.78 2.55
C LYS A 85 -3.00 10.30 2.82
N LEU A 86 -2.40 10.77 3.91
CA LEU A 86 -1.05 10.34 4.30
C LEU A 86 -1.01 8.96 4.95
N ALA A 87 -2.16 8.42 5.34
CA ALA A 87 -2.27 7.08 5.90
C ALA A 87 -3.58 6.44 5.47
N ASP A 88 -3.57 5.11 5.37
CA ASP A 88 -4.76 4.33 5.04
C ASP A 88 -4.68 2.96 5.72
N LYS A 89 -5.86 2.33 5.89
CA LYS A 89 -5.99 1.01 6.50
C LYS A 89 -7.06 0.19 5.78
N SER A 90 -6.85 -1.10 5.67
CA SER A 90 -7.82 -2.03 5.11
C SER A 90 -7.83 -3.34 5.88
N ASN A 91 -9.02 -3.83 6.21
CA ASN A 91 -9.23 -5.08 6.95
C ASN A 91 -10.27 -5.92 6.21
N HIS A 92 -9.85 -7.04 5.64
CA HIS A 92 -10.73 -8.00 4.98
C HIS A 92 -10.08 -9.39 5.02
N TYR A 93 -10.88 -10.45 4.96
CA TYR A 93 -10.40 -11.83 4.85
C TYR A 93 -9.41 -12.22 5.98
N GLY A 94 -9.61 -11.73 7.21
CA GLY A 94 -8.70 -12.01 8.34
C GLY A 94 -7.32 -11.33 8.24
N CYS A 95 -7.09 -10.55 7.19
CA CYS A 95 -5.85 -9.88 6.86
C CYS A 95 -6.02 -8.35 7.06
N LEU A 96 -5.05 -7.72 7.74
CA LEU A 96 -5.01 -6.28 8.00
C LEU A 96 -3.82 -5.64 7.31
N SER A 97 -4.05 -4.49 6.69
CA SER A 97 -3.02 -3.62 6.13
C SER A 97 -3.09 -2.23 6.73
N SER A 98 -1.94 -1.66 7.06
CA SER A 98 -1.82 -0.25 7.40
C SER A 98 -0.65 0.37 6.64
N VAL A 99 -0.88 1.51 6.01
CA VAL A 99 0.16 2.27 5.28
C VAL A 99 0.24 3.70 5.77
N LYS A 100 1.44 4.28 5.72
CA LYS A 100 1.67 5.72 5.92
C LYS A 100 2.75 6.23 4.99
N ILE A 101 2.69 7.51 4.65
CA ILE A 101 3.73 8.23 3.92
C ILE A 101 3.98 9.59 4.55
N GLY A 102 5.24 10.01 4.60
CA GLY A 102 5.58 11.40 4.96
C GLY A 102 5.07 12.42 3.93
N GLU A 103 5.13 13.71 4.25
CA GLU A 103 4.70 14.80 3.34
C GLU A 103 5.80 15.29 2.40
N GLY A 104 7.07 15.06 2.77
CA GLY A 104 8.25 15.54 2.08
C GLY A 104 8.42 15.03 0.63
N ARG A 105 9.37 15.65 -0.09
CA ARG A 105 9.74 15.23 -1.46
C ARG A 105 10.49 13.90 -1.49
N TYR A 106 11.22 13.58 -0.43
CA TYR A 106 11.89 12.30 -0.20
C TYR A 106 11.25 11.64 1.01
N SER A 107 10.06 11.09 0.83
CA SER A 107 9.25 10.57 1.93
C SER A 107 9.47 9.09 2.15
N HIS A 108 9.54 8.70 3.41
CA HIS A 108 9.41 7.31 3.81
C HIS A 108 7.96 6.87 3.68
N PHE A 109 7.75 5.79 2.95
CA PHE A 109 6.51 5.03 2.92
C PHE A 109 6.70 3.80 3.81
N THR A 110 5.79 3.58 4.74
CA THR A 110 5.82 2.39 5.61
C THR A 110 4.51 1.65 5.46
N ALA A 111 4.60 0.33 5.31
CA ALA A 111 3.48 -0.58 5.36
C ALA A 111 3.70 -1.58 6.50
N VAL A 112 2.61 -1.91 7.20
CA VAL A 112 2.57 -2.99 8.18
C VAL A 112 1.45 -3.92 7.76
N LEU A 113 1.80 -5.17 7.49
CA LEU A 113 0.89 -6.25 7.16
C LEU A 113 0.76 -7.14 8.39
N THR A 114 -0.46 -7.42 8.83
CA THR A 114 -0.69 -8.24 10.02
C THR A 114 -2.01 -9.00 9.88
N LEU A 115 -2.29 -9.86 10.84
CA LEU A 115 -3.55 -10.58 10.96
C LEU A 115 -4.53 -9.74 11.79
N GLU A 116 -5.82 -9.81 11.46
CA GLU A 116 -6.88 -9.06 12.15
C GLU A 116 -6.84 -9.30 13.67
N LYS A 117 -6.72 -10.56 14.07
CA LYS A 117 -6.71 -11.00 15.48
C LYS A 117 -5.39 -10.75 16.21
N ALA A 118 -4.31 -10.35 15.52
CA ALA A 118 -3.02 -10.10 16.16
C ALA A 118 -3.06 -8.86 17.09
N ASN A 119 -4.02 -7.96 16.90
CA ASN A 119 -4.17 -6.76 17.72
C ASN A 119 -5.05 -6.95 18.97
N GLU A 120 -5.72 -8.09 19.14
CA GLU A 120 -6.61 -8.36 20.28
C GLU A 120 -5.84 -8.82 21.53
N ASN A 121 -4.62 -9.35 21.38
CA ASN A 121 -3.79 -9.85 22.49
C ASN A 121 -2.88 -8.78 23.12
N THR A 122 -3.16 -7.50 22.90
CA THR A 122 -2.35 -6.36 23.41
C THR A 122 -3.09 -5.51 24.45
N ARG A 123 -4.08 -6.06 25.15
CA ARG A 123 -4.77 -5.39 26.27
C ARG A 123 -4.60 -6.15 27.58
#